data_AF-A0A9Q0YXW1-F1
#
_entry.id   AF-A0A9Q0YXW1-F1
#
_cell.length_a   1.000
_cell.length_b   1.000
_cell.length_c   1.000
_cell.angle_alpha   90.00
_cell.angle_beta   90.00
_cell.angle_gamma   90.00
#
_symmetry.space_group_name_H-M   'P 1'
#
loop_
_entity.id
_entity.type
_entity.pdbx_description
1 polymer ?
#
loop_
_entity_poly.entity_id
_entity_poly.type
_entity_poly.pdbx_seq_one_letter_code
_entity_poly.pdbx_strand_id
1 'polypeptide(L)'
;MEGLRASSDLSSIHIPNSTRKTQFTRHKFLNFQFNPVPTSTLSRKTQSKSKLFTAMPSSPSFVSKPEPELEADSRAEKFDWYAHWYPVMPVCDLDKRAPRAKKVMGLDIVVWWDKNESSWRVFKDACPHRLAPLSEGRIDQWGRLQCVYHGWCFNGSGNCNFIPQAPPDGPPVCRSKRACVAVYPSTVHHDIVWFWPDTDPQYKDIILKKQPPFIPELDDPSYIKITGSRDLPYGYEVMIENLMDPAHVPYAHYGIMRTRKPKVKVDREGGSPVELSIKKLDIDGFVGDQGQFGVNKFIAPCITCAHSSPVIDHGDSAIADAEKQPSMQRRAGLIFFSIPISPGNSRLIWVIPINFRVWINKVVPRFINHWAVNKVLDSDLYLLHLEERKIMENESSNWQKACFVPTKSDAFVVGFRKWLHKYAGGQVDWRGNHGGALPPTPPREQLLDRYWSHVVNCSSCNSAYKGFSALEVILQFASLAFIGIAGATKHKTKTMVAMAVVCFACSKWLNQFIYKNFHFHDYDHAFR
;
A
#
# COMPACT_ATOMS: atom_id res chain seq x y z
N MET A 1 -23.47 23.36 63.62
CA MET A 1 -23.75 24.69 63.05
C MET A 1 -23.70 24.53 61.54
N GLU A 2 -24.78 24.11 60.87
CA GLU A 2 -25.99 24.92 60.54
C GLU A 2 -25.57 26.30 60.01
N GLY A 3 -25.92 26.76 58.82
CA GLY A 3 -26.83 26.29 57.78
C GLY A 3 -26.92 27.39 56.71
N LEU A 4 -27.78 27.14 55.71
CA LEU A 4 -28.32 28.04 54.67
C LEU A 4 -27.84 27.78 53.24
N ARG A 5 -28.55 26.80 52.67
CA ARG A 5 -28.96 26.71 51.26
C ARG A 5 -29.85 27.90 50.90
N ALA A 6 -29.70 28.41 49.67
CA ALA A 6 -30.75 29.08 48.93
C ALA A 6 -30.74 28.59 47.48
N SER A 7 -31.91 28.19 47.02
CA SER A 7 -32.28 27.58 45.74
C SER A 7 -32.73 28.62 44.72
N SER A 8 -32.57 28.31 43.43
CA SER A 8 -33.49 28.77 42.39
C SER A 8 -33.52 27.77 41.22
N ASP A 9 -34.74 27.31 40.94
CA ASP A 9 -35.16 26.18 40.10
C ASP A 9 -35.24 26.45 38.58
N LEU A 10 -35.52 25.33 37.87
CA LEU A 10 -36.03 25.11 36.50
C LEU A 10 -34.98 25.08 35.37
N SER A 11 -34.88 24.06 34.51
CA SER A 11 -35.77 22.91 34.22
C SER A 11 -35.01 21.81 33.45
N SER A 12 -35.05 20.57 33.95
CA SER A 12 -34.59 19.37 33.25
C SER A 12 -35.74 18.73 32.47
N ILE A 13 -35.65 18.69 31.14
CA ILE A 13 -36.63 18.00 30.29
C ILE A 13 -36.28 16.51 30.23
N HIS A 14 -37.16 15.70 30.81
CA HIS A 14 -37.23 14.25 30.65
C HIS A 14 -38.02 13.93 29.37
N ILE A 15 -37.47 13.14 28.45
CA ILE A 15 -38.19 12.59 27.29
C ILE A 15 -38.46 11.10 27.55
N PRO A 16 -39.72 10.62 27.49
CA PRO A 16 -40.06 9.23 27.79
C PRO A 16 -39.85 8.30 26.59
N ASN A 17 -39.41 7.06 26.89
CA ASN A 17 -39.43 5.91 26.00
C ASN A 17 -40.88 5.40 25.83
N SER A 18 -41.38 5.38 24.59
CA SER A 18 -42.40 4.41 24.15
C SER A 18 -42.53 4.36 22.63
N THR A 19 -42.64 3.14 22.13
CA THR A 19 -42.69 2.67 20.74
C THR A 19 -43.91 3.12 19.92
N ARG A 20 -43.68 3.53 18.66
CA ARG A 20 -44.61 3.23 17.55
C ARG A 20 -43.88 3.27 16.19
N LYS A 21 -43.78 2.12 15.54
CA LYS A 21 -43.39 1.99 14.13
C LYS A 21 -44.60 2.35 13.27
N THR A 22 -44.48 3.31 12.36
CA THR A 22 -45.41 3.51 11.25
C THR A 22 -44.64 3.53 9.93
N GLN A 23 -45.07 2.64 9.05
CA GLN A 23 -44.58 2.39 7.70
C GLN A 23 -44.81 3.59 6.78
N PHE A 24 -43.84 3.87 5.93
CA PHE A 24 -44.07 4.51 4.63
C PHE A 24 -43.58 3.60 3.50
N THR A 25 -44.36 3.65 2.43
CA THR A 25 -44.59 2.67 1.37
C THR A 25 -43.49 2.63 0.31
N ARG A 26 -43.08 1.41 -0.07
CA ARG A 26 -42.21 1.14 -1.23
C ARG A 26 -43.09 0.67 -2.40
N HIS A 27 -43.04 1.39 -3.52
CA HIS A 27 -43.70 1.00 -4.76
C HIS A 27 -43.01 -0.23 -5.40
N LYS A 28 -43.86 -1.11 -5.95
CA LYS A 28 -43.58 -2.40 -6.59
C LYS A 28 -42.64 -2.30 -7.79
N PHE A 29 -41.66 -3.21 -7.87
CA PHE A 29 -41.20 -3.81 -9.13
C PHE A 29 -41.05 -5.33 -8.93
N LEU A 30 -41.34 -6.05 -10.01
CA LEU A 30 -41.75 -7.46 -10.10
C LEU A 30 -40.74 -8.49 -9.59
N ASN A 31 -41.20 -9.39 -8.70
CA ASN A 31 -40.57 -10.69 -8.44
C ASN A 31 -41.36 -11.77 -9.17
N PHE A 32 -40.69 -12.56 -10.02
CA PHE A 32 -41.22 -13.83 -10.51
C PHE A 32 -40.93 -14.91 -9.47
N GLN A 33 -41.99 -15.49 -8.90
CA GLN A 33 -41.96 -16.70 -8.08
C GLN A 33 -41.99 -17.94 -8.98
N PHE A 34 -41.10 -18.90 -8.74
CA PHE A 34 -41.29 -20.29 -9.15
C PHE A 34 -41.82 -21.09 -7.96
N ASN A 35 -42.99 -21.71 -8.13
CA ASN A 35 -43.64 -22.55 -7.14
C ASN A 35 -42.98 -23.95 -7.07
N PRO A 36 -42.93 -24.58 -5.88
CA PRO A 36 -42.59 -25.99 -5.73
C PRO A 36 -43.82 -26.88 -6.00
N VAL A 37 -43.61 -28.03 -6.63
CA VAL A 37 -44.64 -29.07 -6.89
C VAL A 37 -44.20 -30.37 -6.20
N PRO A 38 -45.13 -31.19 -5.67
CA PRO A 38 -44.88 -32.05 -4.51
C PRO A 38 -44.40 -33.46 -4.86
N THR A 39 -43.75 -34.07 -3.88
CA THR A 39 -43.36 -35.47 -3.78
C THR A 39 -44.57 -36.42 -3.78
N SER A 40 -44.52 -37.45 -4.62
CA SER A 40 -45.17 -38.74 -4.38
C SER A 40 -44.20 -39.89 -4.69
N THR A 41 -44.16 -40.83 -3.74
CA THR A 41 -43.35 -42.05 -3.73
C THR A 41 -43.92 -43.10 -4.68
N LEU A 42 -43.07 -43.75 -5.48
CA LEU A 42 -43.29 -45.15 -5.85
C LEU A 42 -41.97 -45.89 -6.12
N SER A 43 -41.85 -47.01 -5.42
CA SER A 43 -40.76 -47.98 -5.42
C SER A 43 -40.65 -48.72 -6.75
N ARG A 44 -39.42 -48.87 -7.27
CA ARG A 44 -39.04 -50.10 -7.98
C ARG A 44 -37.52 -50.32 -8.01
N LYS A 45 -37.14 -51.47 -7.44
CA LYS A 45 -35.81 -52.10 -7.45
C LYS A 45 -35.18 -52.11 -8.85
N THR A 46 -33.88 -51.86 -8.93
CA THR A 46 -32.97 -52.59 -9.82
C THR A 46 -31.57 -52.66 -9.21
N GLN A 47 -31.03 -53.88 -9.17
CA GLN A 47 -29.69 -54.23 -8.74
C GLN A 47 -28.65 -53.68 -9.73
N SER A 48 -27.51 -53.20 -9.25
CA SER A 48 -26.27 -53.27 -10.03
C SER A 48 -25.06 -53.48 -9.12
N LYS A 49 -24.20 -54.38 -9.57
CA LYS A 49 -23.14 -55.08 -8.84
C LYS A 49 -21.95 -54.17 -8.57
N SER A 50 -21.45 -54.19 -7.33
CA SER A 50 -20.15 -53.67 -6.96
C SER A 50 -19.03 -54.49 -7.62
N LYS A 51 -18.05 -53.81 -8.20
CA LYS A 51 -16.71 -54.35 -8.41
C LYS A 51 -15.72 -53.45 -7.68
N LEU A 52 -15.10 -54.02 -6.66
CA LEU A 52 -13.90 -53.50 -6.01
C LEU A 52 -12.84 -53.20 -7.07
N PHE A 53 -12.23 -52.02 -6.98
CA PHE A 53 -10.90 -51.78 -7.55
C PHE A 53 -9.90 -51.67 -6.39
N THR A 54 -8.95 -52.59 -6.46
CA THR A 54 -7.82 -52.83 -5.58
C THR A 54 -6.87 -51.62 -5.55
N ALA A 55 -6.35 -51.33 -4.37
CA ALA A 55 -5.32 -50.33 -4.11
C ALA A 55 -4.03 -50.62 -4.89
N MET A 56 -3.40 -49.54 -5.41
CA MET A 56 -2.03 -49.57 -5.95
C MET A 56 -1.05 -48.97 -4.91
N PRO A 57 0.22 -49.43 -4.87
CA PRO A 57 1.14 -49.14 -3.78
C PRO A 57 1.69 -47.72 -3.83
N SER A 58 1.95 -47.18 -2.64
CA SER A 58 2.69 -45.94 -2.39
C SER A 58 4.07 -45.95 -3.06
N SER A 59 4.34 -44.92 -3.85
CA SER A 59 5.70 -44.61 -4.32
C SER A 59 6.54 -44.05 -3.16
N PRO A 60 7.87 -44.28 -3.15
CA PRO A 60 8.70 -44.05 -1.97
C PRO A 60 8.82 -42.57 -1.66
N SER A 61 8.55 -42.23 -0.40
CA SER A 61 8.79 -40.94 0.21
C SER A 61 10.27 -40.58 0.07
N PHE A 62 10.59 -39.56 -0.74
CA PHE A 62 11.87 -38.88 -0.63
C PHE A 62 11.87 -38.10 0.69
N VAL A 63 12.28 -38.78 1.76
CA VAL A 63 12.67 -38.13 3.01
C VAL A 63 13.98 -37.42 2.70
N SER A 64 13.93 -36.11 2.50
CA SER A 64 15.13 -35.28 2.61
C SER A 64 15.67 -35.45 4.03
N LYS A 65 16.93 -35.90 4.13
CA LYS A 65 17.68 -35.89 5.39
C LYS A 65 17.60 -34.48 5.99
N PRO A 66 17.41 -34.32 7.31
CA PRO A 66 17.67 -33.06 7.97
C PRO A 66 19.13 -32.70 7.72
N GLU A 67 19.38 -31.54 7.10
CA GLU A 67 20.71 -30.92 7.12
C GLU A 67 21.12 -30.75 8.59
N PRO A 68 22.39 -31.03 8.95
CA PRO A 68 22.85 -30.82 10.31
C PRO A 68 22.65 -29.35 10.67
N GLU A 69 21.92 -29.10 11.76
CA GLU A 69 21.94 -27.80 12.45
C GLU A 69 23.40 -27.47 12.69
N LEU A 70 23.91 -26.50 11.93
CA LEU A 70 25.17 -25.85 12.21
C LEU A 70 25.00 -25.18 13.57
N GLU A 71 25.57 -25.84 14.58
CA GLU A 71 25.85 -25.34 15.93
C GLU A 71 26.06 -23.82 15.89
N ALA A 72 25.18 -23.12 16.59
CA ALA A 72 25.13 -21.67 16.62
C ALA A 72 26.44 -21.11 17.15
N ASP A 73 27.21 -20.49 16.27
CA ASP A 73 28.35 -19.67 16.64
C ASP A 73 27.88 -18.59 17.63
N SER A 74 28.55 -18.52 18.76
CA SER A 74 28.12 -17.89 20.01
C SER A 74 28.29 -16.36 20.03
N ARG A 75 28.10 -15.71 18.88
CA ARG A 75 27.92 -14.25 18.70
C ARG A 75 27.19 -13.95 17.37
N ALA A 76 26.07 -14.60 17.10
CA ALA A 76 25.25 -14.28 15.93
C ALA A 76 24.94 -12.77 15.90
N GLU A 77 25.34 -12.08 14.82
CA GLU A 77 25.01 -10.69 14.58
C GLU A 77 23.47 -10.54 14.66
N LYS A 78 22.99 -9.60 15.49
CA LYS A 78 21.55 -9.38 15.67
C LYS A 78 21.14 -8.11 14.95
N PHE A 79 20.12 -8.21 14.11
CA PHE A 79 19.54 -7.07 13.40
C PHE A 79 18.74 -6.20 14.39
N ASP A 80 19.09 -4.92 14.47
CA ASP A 80 18.33 -3.91 15.22
C ASP A 80 17.42 -3.13 14.26
N TRP A 81 16.11 -3.37 14.37
CA TRP A 81 15.08 -2.70 13.57
C TRP A 81 15.09 -1.17 13.70
N TYR A 82 15.62 -0.61 14.79
CA TYR A 82 15.65 0.82 15.05
C TYR A 82 16.97 1.49 14.68
N ALA A 83 17.96 0.70 14.23
CA ALA A 83 19.26 1.17 13.77
C ALA A 83 19.33 1.32 12.23
N HIS A 84 18.21 1.68 11.59
CA HIS A 84 18.05 1.74 10.13
C HIS A 84 17.20 2.93 9.67
N TRP A 85 17.44 3.36 8.43
CA TRP A 85 16.60 4.36 7.75
C TRP A 85 15.36 3.71 7.16
N TYR A 86 14.20 4.34 7.35
CA TYR A 86 12.94 3.93 6.75
C TYR A 86 12.39 5.02 5.83
N PRO A 87 11.89 4.64 4.64
CA PRO A 87 11.23 5.58 3.76
C PRO A 87 9.82 5.89 4.28
N VAL A 88 9.40 7.14 4.14
CA VAL A 88 8.13 7.62 4.66
C VAL A 88 7.14 7.85 3.53
N MET A 89 7.52 8.67 2.56
CA MET A 89 6.65 9.08 1.44
C MET A 89 7.45 9.70 0.29
N PRO A 90 7.04 9.53 -0.98
CA PRO A 90 7.59 10.29 -2.11
C PRO A 90 7.36 11.80 -1.95
N VAL A 91 8.40 12.60 -2.21
CA VAL A 91 8.35 14.08 -2.11
C VAL A 91 7.29 14.67 -3.05
N CYS A 92 7.12 14.08 -4.23
CA CYS A 92 6.16 14.55 -5.24
C CYS A 92 4.68 14.38 -4.83
N ASP A 93 4.41 13.68 -3.74
CA ASP A 93 3.07 13.49 -3.17
C ASP A 93 2.83 14.35 -1.90
N LEU A 94 3.84 15.08 -1.43
CA LEU A 94 3.75 15.97 -0.29
C LEU A 94 3.39 17.41 -0.70
N ASP A 95 2.56 18.07 0.11
CA ASP A 95 2.21 19.49 -0.04
C ASP A 95 2.96 20.32 1.00
N LYS A 96 3.84 21.21 0.54
CA LYS A 96 4.66 22.09 1.42
C LYS A 96 3.84 23.05 2.30
N ARG A 97 2.52 23.12 2.11
CA ARG A 97 1.62 23.99 2.89
C ARG A 97 0.97 23.29 4.07
N ALA A 98 0.97 21.96 4.10
CA ALA A 98 0.23 21.19 5.10
C ALA A 98 1.10 20.09 5.71
N PRO A 99 1.08 19.92 7.05
CA PRO A 99 1.68 18.74 7.68
C PRO A 99 0.91 17.47 7.30
N ARG A 100 1.58 16.31 7.36
CA ARG A 100 1.01 15.01 6.96
C ARG A 100 1.30 13.94 7.99
N ALA A 101 0.24 13.30 8.47
CA ALA A 101 0.32 12.13 9.34
C ALA A 101 0.82 10.92 8.56
N LYS A 102 1.76 10.18 9.15
CA LYS A 102 2.17 8.85 8.72
C LYS A 102 2.44 7.98 9.94
N LYS A 103 2.34 6.68 9.75
CA LYS A 103 2.81 5.67 10.70
C LYS A 103 3.85 4.79 10.03
N VAL A 104 4.94 4.52 10.74
CA VAL A 104 6.03 3.62 10.33
C VAL A 104 6.59 2.96 11.58
N MET A 105 6.83 1.64 11.57
CA MET A 105 7.29 0.87 12.74
C MET A 105 6.38 1.07 13.98
N GLY A 106 5.08 1.30 13.77
CA GLY A 106 4.13 1.63 14.84
C GLY A 106 4.18 3.07 15.33
N LEU A 107 5.21 3.84 14.96
CA LEU A 107 5.43 5.22 15.40
C LEU A 107 4.54 6.19 14.62
N ASP A 108 3.73 6.96 15.33
CA ASP A 108 2.97 8.08 14.75
C ASP A 108 3.89 9.28 14.52
N ILE A 109 4.06 9.64 13.26
CA ILE A 109 4.96 10.69 12.80
C ILE A 109 4.24 11.72 11.95
N VAL A 110 4.73 12.96 12.01
CA VAL A 110 4.27 14.06 11.16
C VAL A 110 5.40 14.50 10.23
N VAL A 111 5.14 14.46 8.93
CA VAL A 111 6.02 15.02 7.90
C VAL A 111 5.54 16.43 7.58
N TRP A 112 6.43 17.42 7.63
CA TRP A 112 6.07 18.80 7.33
C TRP A 112 7.23 19.56 6.71
N TRP A 113 6.91 20.65 5.99
CA TRP A 113 7.90 21.49 5.34
C TRP A 113 8.28 22.67 6.24
N ASP A 114 9.52 22.69 6.72
CA ASP A 114 10.07 23.85 7.41
C ASP A 114 10.47 24.89 6.36
N LYS A 115 9.71 25.99 6.30
CA LYS A 115 9.97 27.07 5.34
C LYS A 115 11.25 27.82 5.67
N ASN A 116 11.64 27.90 6.94
CA ASN A 116 12.81 28.65 7.37
C ASN A 116 14.10 27.92 6.99
N GLU A 117 14.07 26.59 7.09
CA GLU A 117 15.20 25.71 6.73
C GLU A 117 15.11 25.15 5.30
N SER A 118 14.04 25.47 4.56
CA SER A 118 13.75 24.90 3.24
C SER A 118 13.94 23.38 3.17
N SER A 119 13.42 22.66 4.17
CA SER A 119 13.65 21.23 4.33
C SER A 119 12.42 20.49 4.86
N TRP A 120 12.29 19.22 4.48
CA TRP A 120 11.30 18.33 5.08
C TRP A 120 11.78 17.88 6.46
N ARG A 121 10.88 17.90 7.44
CA ARG A 121 11.12 17.50 8.82
C ARG A 121 10.13 16.41 9.23
N VAL A 122 10.60 15.50 10.08
CA VAL A 122 9.78 14.40 10.63
C VAL A 122 9.80 14.48 12.15
N PHE A 123 8.64 14.76 12.76
CA PHE A 123 8.49 14.81 14.22
C PHE A 123 7.60 13.66 14.70
N LYS A 124 7.66 13.38 16.00
CA LYS A 124 6.59 12.63 16.66
C LYS A 124 5.27 13.39 16.49
N ASP A 125 4.23 12.69 16.09
CA ASP A 125 2.91 13.30 15.85
C ASP A 125 2.10 13.51 17.13
N ALA A 126 2.71 14.18 18.11
CA ALA A 126 2.07 14.48 19.38
C ALA A 126 2.62 15.78 19.96
N CYS A 127 1.74 16.76 20.12
CA CYS A 127 2.09 18.02 20.76
C CYS A 127 2.47 17.79 22.24
N PRO A 128 3.63 18.26 22.72
CA PRO A 128 4.07 18.03 24.10
C PRO A 128 3.16 18.69 25.16
N HIS A 129 2.27 19.61 24.74
CA HIS A 129 1.32 20.24 25.65
C HIS A 129 0.24 19.26 26.14
N ARG A 130 -0.54 18.66 25.23
CA ARG A 130 -1.69 17.77 25.54
C ARG A 130 -1.88 16.65 24.51
N LEU A 131 -0.81 16.25 23.84
CA LEU A 131 -0.75 15.12 22.90
C LEU A 131 -1.64 15.23 21.66
N ALA A 132 -2.19 16.43 21.36
CA ALA A 132 -2.91 16.64 20.11
C ALA A 132 -2.00 16.35 18.91
N PRO A 133 -2.51 15.68 17.86
CA PRO A 133 -1.72 15.39 16.66
C PRO A 133 -1.28 16.69 16.01
N LEU A 134 0.01 16.80 15.72
CA LEU A 134 0.59 17.95 15.05
C LEU A 134 0.32 17.93 13.54
N SER A 135 0.03 16.75 12.99
CA SER A 135 -0.41 16.53 11.62
C SER A 135 -1.76 17.16 11.28
N GLU A 136 -2.63 17.36 12.27
CA GLU A 136 -3.87 18.14 12.15
C GLU A 136 -3.62 19.66 12.28
N GLY A 137 -2.36 20.05 12.50
CA GLY A 137 -1.90 21.43 12.60
C GLY A 137 -1.81 22.15 11.25
N ARG A 138 -0.98 23.18 11.21
CA ARG A 138 -0.74 24.01 10.03
C ARG A 138 0.67 24.57 10.04
N ILE A 139 1.16 24.95 8.85
CA ILE A 139 2.37 25.76 8.74
C ILE A 139 1.95 27.22 8.82
N ASP A 140 2.35 27.90 9.90
CA ASP A 140 1.94 29.28 10.14
C ASP A 140 2.60 30.27 9.16
N GLN A 141 2.22 31.54 9.27
CA GLN A 141 2.75 32.61 8.41
C GLN A 141 4.25 32.86 8.62
N TRP A 142 4.83 32.39 9.72
CA TRP A 142 6.27 32.47 10.02
C TRP A 142 7.01 31.16 9.68
N GLY A 143 6.35 30.22 9.02
CA GLY A 143 6.96 28.99 8.55
C GLY A 143 7.17 27.91 9.61
N ARG A 144 6.52 28.01 10.76
CA ARG A 144 6.62 27.06 11.87
C ARG A 144 5.49 26.05 11.84
N LEU A 145 5.72 24.87 12.42
CA LEU A 145 4.65 23.92 12.66
C LEU A 145 3.80 24.38 13.85
N GLN A 146 2.55 24.73 13.60
CA GLN A 146 1.61 25.20 14.61
C GLN A 146 0.60 24.11 14.95
N CYS A 147 0.53 23.74 16.23
CA CYS A 147 -0.49 22.83 16.76
C CYS A 147 -1.89 23.46 16.62
N VAL A 148 -2.85 22.71 16.09
CA VAL A 148 -4.22 23.18 15.89
C VAL A 148 -4.94 23.51 17.19
N TYR A 149 -4.61 22.81 18.28
CA TYR A 149 -5.38 22.90 19.52
C TYR A 149 -5.17 24.24 20.25
N HIS A 150 -3.91 24.57 20.59
CA HIS A 150 -3.61 25.77 21.38
C HIS A 150 -2.61 26.72 20.70
N GLY A 151 -2.24 26.46 19.44
CA GLY A 151 -1.39 27.36 18.66
C GLY A 151 0.09 27.35 19.05
N TRP A 152 0.55 26.38 19.85
CA TRP A 152 1.98 26.19 20.13
C TRP A 152 2.74 25.96 18.83
N CYS A 153 3.85 26.68 18.64
CA CYS A 153 4.61 26.68 17.39
C CYS A 153 6.01 26.12 17.59
N PHE A 154 6.44 25.28 16.66
CA PHE A 154 7.73 24.58 16.70
C PHE A 154 8.54 24.87 15.42
N ASN A 155 9.85 25.08 15.55
CA ASN A 155 10.77 25.11 14.41
C ASN A 155 11.22 23.69 14.01
N GLY A 156 12.01 23.56 12.93
CA GLY A 156 12.54 22.28 12.42
C GLY A 156 13.43 21.50 13.37
N SER A 157 13.94 22.12 14.43
CA SER A 157 14.68 21.44 15.51
C SER A 157 13.78 20.95 16.65
N GLY A 158 12.45 21.14 16.52
CA GLY A 158 11.45 20.76 17.51
C GLY A 158 11.38 21.69 18.73
N ASN A 159 12.15 22.78 18.73
CA ASN A 159 12.09 23.76 19.82
C ASN A 159 10.74 24.49 19.78
N CYS A 160 10.16 24.73 20.95
CA CYS A 160 8.98 25.59 21.04
C CYS A 160 9.41 27.05 20.89
N ASN A 161 9.02 27.68 19.80
CA ASN A 161 9.37 29.06 19.52
C ASN A 161 8.32 30.04 20.05
N PHE A 162 7.07 29.60 20.19
CA PHE A 162 5.97 30.48 20.55
C PHE A 162 4.81 29.73 21.17
N ILE A 163 4.35 30.24 22.31
CA ILE A 163 3.15 29.80 23.02
C ILE A 163 2.24 31.03 23.10
N PRO A 164 1.11 31.08 22.36
CA PRO A 164 0.28 32.28 22.31
C PRO A 164 -0.27 32.72 23.68
N GLN A 165 -0.44 31.77 24.60
CA GLN A 165 -1.00 32.01 25.94
C GLN A 165 0.07 32.34 26.99
N ALA A 166 1.36 32.34 26.64
CA ALA A 166 2.43 32.72 27.56
C ALA A 166 2.56 34.25 27.58
N PRO A 167 2.45 34.91 28.75
CA PRO A 167 2.61 36.36 28.84
C PRO A 167 4.07 36.75 28.53
N PRO A 168 4.30 37.89 27.85
CA PRO A 168 5.66 38.36 27.52
C PRO A 168 6.57 38.49 28.74
N ASP A 169 6.03 38.97 29.86
CA ASP A 169 6.75 39.19 31.13
C ASP A 169 6.73 37.96 32.05
N GLY A 170 6.22 36.82 31.57
CA GLY A 170 6.15 35.58 32.33
C GLY A 170 7.47 34.79 32.33
N PRO A 171 7.52 33.67 33.08
CA PRO A 171 8.62 32.72 32.99
C PRO A 171 8.83 32.27 31.53
N PRO A 172 10.08 32.05 31.09
CA PRO A 172 10.39 31.72 29.69
C PRO A 172 10.05 30.25 29.38
N VAL A 173 8.77 29.90 29.43
CA VAL A 173 8.24 28.53 29.30
C VAL A 173 8.63 27.86 27.99
N CYS A 174 8.81 28.63 26.91
CA CYS A 174 9.30 28.14 25.62
C CYS A 174 10.73 27.57 25.69
N ARG A 175 11.54 27.96 26.68
CA ARG A 175 12.91 27.45 26.88
C ARG A 175 12.96 26.09 27.59
N SER A 176 11.83 25.61 28.12
CA SER A 176 11.78 24.30 28.76
C SER A 176 11.93 23.18 27.75
N LYS A 177 12.79 22.19 28.04
CA LYS A 177 12.90 20.96 27.24
C LYS A 177 11.57 20.21 27.13
N ARG A 178 10.69 20.35 28.13
CA ARG A 178 9.33 19.78 28.11
C ARG A 178 8.40 20.45 27.10
N ALA A 179 8.74 21.64 26.63
CA ALA A 179 8.01 22.33 25.58
C ALA A 179 8.46 21.86 24.18
N CYS A 180 9.60 21.19 24.04
CA CYS A 180 10.08 20.72 22.74
C CYS A 180 9.34 19.46 22.27
N VAL A 181 9.09 19.37 20.97
CA VAL A 181 8.62 18.14 20.33
C VAL A 181 9.80 17.24 19.99
N ALA A 182 9.61 15.93 20.08
CA ALA A 182 10.63 14.95 19.69
C ALA A 182 10.80 14.95 18.16
N VAL A 183 12.06 15.02 17.72
CA VAL A 183 12.43 15.11 16.30
C VAL A 183 13.14 13.84 15.89
N TYR A 184 12.70 13.26 14.78
CA TYR A 184 13.41 12.15 14.16
C TYR A 184 14.45 12.71 13.16
N PRO A 185 15.69 12.20 13.17
CA PRO A 185 16.63 12.46 12.09
C PRO A 185 15.97 12.11 10.76
N SER A 186 16.01 13.03 9.80
CA SER A 186 15.31 12.91 8.54
C SER A 186 16.10 13.53 7.40
N THR A 187 15.94 12.97 6.20
CA THR A 187 16.59 13.45 4.98
C THR A 187 15.72 13.17 3.76
N VAL A 188 16.01 13.84 2.65
CA VAL A 188 15.47 13.47 1.33
C VAL A 188 16.56 12.73 0.57
N HIS A 189 16.25 11.53 0.11
CA HIS A 189 17.14 10.71 -0.70
C HIS A 189 16.30 9.96 -1.74
N HIS A 190 16.73 9.95 -3.00
CA HIS A 190 15.97 9.41 -4.15
C HIS A 190 14.53 9.94 -4.26
N ASP A 191 14.33 11.24 -4.06
CA ASP A 191 13.01 11.89 -4.08
C ASP A 191 12.00 11.32 -3.07
N ILE A 192 12.49 10.66 -2.01
CA ILE A 192 11.70 10.09 -0.92
C ILE A 192 12.15 10.75 0.39
N VAL A 193 11.21 11.07 1.28
CA VAL A 193 11.53 11.46 2.67
C VAL A 193 11.86 10.20 3.46
N TRP A 194 13.01 10.18 4.10
CA TRP A 194 13.47 9.12 4.98
C TRP A 194 13.55 9.61 6.43
N PHE A 195 13.34 8.72 7.38
CA PHE A 195 13.58 9.00 8.80
C PHE A 195 14.29 7.85 9.51
N TRP A 196 14.99 8.19 10.59
CA TRP A 196 15.57 7.26 11.53
C TRP A 196 14.62 7.12 12.73
N PRO A 197 14.18 5.91 13.12
CA PRO A 197 13.09 5.70 14.08
C PRO A 197 13.51 5.85 15.54
N ASP A 198 14.45 6.75 15.83
CA ASP A 198 14.91 7.06 17.18
C ASP A 198 15.13 8.57 17.34
N THR A 199 14.58 9.15 18.40
CA THR A 199 14.64 10.58 18.71
C THR A 199 15.73 10.93 19.71
N ASP A 200 16.53 9.95 20.17
CA ASP A 200 17.65 10.21 21.07
C ASP A 200 18.62 11.23 20.42
N PRO A 201 18.98 12.32 21.13
CA PRO A 201 19.92 13.33 20.63
C PRO A 201 21.23 12.78 20.05
N GLN A 202 21.70 11.60 20.48
CA GLN A 202 22.92 10.98 19.94
C GLN A 202 22.81 10.65 18.43
N TYR A 203 21.59 10.48 17.91
CA TYR A 203 21.33 10.17 16.51
C TYR A 203 21.05 11.40 15.65
N LYS A 204 21.08 12.62 16.21
CA LYS A 204 20.80 13.85 15.45
C LYS A 204 21.60 13.93 14.14
N ASP A 205 22.88 13.55 14.18
CA ASP A 205 23.79 13.59 13.04
C ASP A 205 24.06 12.19 12.43
N ILE A 206 23.13 11.24 12.61
CA ILE A 206 23.29 9.85 12.15
C ILE A 206 23.55 9.75 10.64
N ILE A 207 23.06 10.72 9.85
CA ILE A 207 23.29 10.82 8.40
C ILE A 207 24.78 10.86 8.03
N LEU A 208 25.65 11.37 8.91
CA LEU A 208 27.10 11.42 8.69
C LEU A 208 27.77 10.05 8.87
N LYS A 209 27.13 9.14 9.61
CA LYS A 209 27.65 7.79 9.92
C LYS A 209 27.01 6.72 9.05
N LYS A 210 25.70 6.82 8.82
CA LYS A 210 24.90 5.87 8.06
C LYS A 210 23.91 6.63 7.19
N GLN A 211 23.98 6.45 5.88
CA GLN A 211 23.05 7.05 4.92
C GLN A 211 21.93 6.08 4.57
N PRO A 212 20.76 6.56 4.07
CA PRO A 212 19.81 5.70 3.39
C PRO A 212 20.49 4.90 2.27
N PRO A 213 20.05 3.65 1.98
CA PRO A 213 20.70 2.83 0.96
C PRO A 213 20.75 3.49 -0.42
N PHE A 214 21.90 3.37 -1.09
CA PHE A 214 22.12 3.89 -2.44
C PHE A 214 21.69 2.88 -3.51
N ILE A 215 20.98 3.37 -4.52
CA ILE A 215 20.44 2.59 -5.64
C ILE A 215 20.80 3.35 -6.93
N PRO A 216 21.81 2.89 -7.69
CA PRO A 216 22.37 3.64 -8.81
C PRO A 216 21.34 4.09 -9.86
N GLU A 217 20.37 3.23 -10.15
CA GLU A 217 19.32 3.45 -11.16
C GLU A 217 18.40 4.63 -10.81
N LEU A 218 18.33 5.03 -9.54
CA LEU A 218 17.48 6.13 -9.10
C LEU A 218 18.13 7.52 -9.23
N ASP A 219 19.45 7.56 -9.38
CA ASP A 219 20.24 8.78 -9.59
C ASP A 219 20.78 8.92 -11.02
N ASP A 220 20.63 7.88 -11.85
CA ASP A 220 21.01 7.93 -13.25
C ASP A 220 20.00 8.76 -14.07
N PRO A 221 20.40 9.91 -14.65
CA PRO A 221 19.51 10.80 -15.39
C PRO A 221 18.99 10.21 -16.71
N SER A 222 19.56 9.09 -17.18
CA SER A 222 19.05 8.35 -18.34
C SER A 222 17.76 7.58 -18.04
N TYR A 223 17.43 7.39 -16.76
CA TYR A 223 16.19 6.76 -16.33
C TYR A 223 15.14 7.80 -15.99
N ILE A 224 13.89 7.49 -16.36
CA ILE A 224 12.72 8.09 -15.74
C ILE A 224 12.19 7.16 -14.66
N LYS A 225 11.58 7.75 -13.64
CA LYS A 225 11.10 7.05 -12.45
C LYS A 225 9.58 7.10 -12.39
N ILE A 226 8.92 5.96 -12.57
CA ILE A 226 7.48 5.85 -12.29
C ILE A 226 7.34 5.51 -10.81
N THR A 227 7.09 6.53 -10.00
CA THR A 227 7.01 6.43 -8.54
C THR A 227 5.57 6.51 -8.05
N GLY A 228 5.20 5.72 -7.06
CA GLY A 228 3.96 5.88 -6.30
C GLY A 228 4.00 5.15 -4.96
N SER A 229 2.93 5.27 -4.17
CA SER A 229 2.84 4.64 -2.86
C SER A 229 1.42 4.21 -2.53
N ARG A 230 1.27 3.11 -1.77
CA ARG A 230 -0.01 2.61 -1.29
C ARG A 230 0.15 1.95 0.08
N ASP A 231 -0.81 2.19 0.97
CA ASP A 231 -0.94 1.47 2.24
C ASP A 231 -1.79 0.22 2.01
N LEU A 232 -1.31 -0.93 2.46
CA LEU A 232 -1.85 -2.25 2.18
C LEU A 232 -2.27 -2.92 3.49
N PRO A 233 -3.47 -3.53 3.55
CA PRO A 233 -4.02 -4.08 4.79
C PRO A 233 -3.49 -5.49 5.07
N TYR A 234 -2.20 -5.72 4.87
CA TYR A 234 -1.49 -6.94 5.27
C TYR A 234 -0.06 -6.61 5.68
N GLY A 235 0.55 -7.46 6.49
CA GLY A 235 1.84 -7.23 7.12
C GLY A 235 3.03 -7.15 6.17
N TYR A 236 4.12 -6.63 6.72
CA TYR A 236 5.38 -6.39 6.03
C TYR A 236 6.02 -7.69 5.52
N GLU A 237 5.94 -8.78 6.28
CA GLU A 237 6.54 -10.06 5.95
C GLU A 237 5.89 -10.66 4.71
N VAL A 238 4.56 -10.74 4.68
CA VAL A 238 3.79 -11.25 3.54
C VAL A 238 4.00 -10.38 2.29
N MET A 239 4.11 -9.06 2.47
CA MET A 239 4.40 -8.16 1.35
C MET A 239 5.76 -8.45 0.71
N ILE A 240 6.82 -8.66 1.50
CA ILE A 240 8.14 -8.98 0.93
C ILE A 240 8.11 -10.32 0.21
N GLU A 241 7.49 -11.34 0.81
CA GLU A 241 7.35 -12.65 0.18
C GLU A 241 6.67 -12.56 -1.17
N ASN A 242 5.54 -11.85 -1.24
CA ASN A 242 4.80 -11.65 -2.48
C ASN A 242 5.64 -10.92 -3.55
N LEU A 243 6.34 -9.84 -3.18
CA LEU A 243 7.16 -9.08 -4.14
C LEU A 243 8.37 -9.85 -4.66
N MET A 244 8.84 -10.86 -3.91
CA MET A 244 9.99 -11.68 -4.27
C MET A 244 9.62 -13.00 -4.93
N ASP A 245 8.34 -13.38 -4.95
CA ASP A 245 7.89 -14.62 -5.59
C ASP A 245 7.44 -14.37 -7.03
N PRO A 246 8.23 -14.72 -8.06
CA PRO A 246 7.78 -14.61 -9.45
C PRO A 246 6.77 -15.69 -9.87
N ALA A 247 6.58 -16.76 -9.09
CA ALA A 247 5.77 -17.91 -9.47
C ALA A 247 4.26 -17.61 -9.43
N HIS A 248 3.81 -16.71 -8.54
CA HIS A 248 2.41 -16.30 -8.50
C HIS A 248 1.99 -15.42 -9.69
N VAL A 249 2.94 -14.73 -10.35
CA VAL A 249 2.65 -13.69 -11.37
C VAL A 249 1.72 -14.15 -12.50
N PRO A 250 1.90 -15.34 -13.13
CA PRO A 250 1.00 -15.82 -14.18
C PRO A 250 -0.42 -16.11 -13.68
N TYR A 251 -0.58 -16.43 -12.39
CA TYR A 251 -1.85 -16.83 -11.79
C TYR A 251 -2.60 -15.64 -11.17
N ALA A 252 -1.99 -14.94 -10.21
CA ALA A 252 -2.64 -13.83 -9.51
C ALA A 252 -2.94 -12.66 -10.47
N HIS A 253 -2.02 -12.38 -11.40
CA HIS A 253 -2.16 -11.25 -12.33
C HIS A 253 -2.70 -11.64 -13.71
N TYR A 254 -3.34 -12.82 -13.83
CA TYR A 254 -3.82 -13.33 -15.11
C TYR A 254 -4.75 -12.36 -15.86
N GLY A 255 -4.35 -11.97 -17.08
CA GLY A 255 -5.11 -10.99 -17.87
C GLY A 255 -4.92 -9.52 -17.47
N ILE A 256 -4.13 -9.24 -16.42
CA ILE A 256 -3.61 -7.90 -16.11
C ILE A 256 -2.20 -7.75 -16.67
N MET A 257 -1.30 -8.65 -16.29
CA MET A 257 0.10 -8.62 -16.70
C MET A 257 0.33 -9.53 -17.91
N ARG A 258 1.15 -9.04 -18.84
CA ARG A 258 1.63 -9.85 -19.96
C ARG A 258 2.85 -10.64 -19.51
N THR A 259 2.69 -11.93 -19.31
CA THR A 259 3.79 -12.86 -19.03
C THR A 259 4.37 -13.43 -20.32
N ARG A 260 5.62 -13.87 -20.27
CA ARG A 260 6.24 -14.59 -21.40
C ARG A 260 5.56 -15.94 -21.51
N LYS A 261 5.05 -16.28 -22.70
CA LYS A 261 4.47 -17.61 -22.94
C LYS A 261 5.56 -18.68 -22.76
N PRO A 262 5.34 -19.68 -21.89
CA PRO A 262 6.28 -20.78 -21.74
C PRO A 262 6.45 -21.52 -23.07
N LYS A 263 7.66 -22.03 -23.32
CA LYS A 263 7.96 -22.85 -24.51
C LYS A 263 7.41 -24.28 -24.39
N VAL A 264 7.10 -24.70 -23.17
CA VAL A 264 6.55 -26.03 -22.85
C VAL A 264 5.04 -25.92 -22.66
N LYS A 265 4.34 -27.04 -22.83
CA LYS A 265 2.90 -27.11 -22.58
C LYS A 265 2.64 -26.92 -21.09
N VAL A 266 1.85 -25.92 -20.77
CA VAL A 266 1.47 -25.48 -19.41
C VAL A 266 -0.05 -25.34 -19.33
N ASP A 267 -0.57 -25.04 -18.15
CA ASP A 267 -1.98 -24.66 -17.98
C ASP A 267 -2.32 -23.33 -18.66
N ARG A 268 -3.58 -22.90 -18.54
CA ARG A 268 -4.10 -21.70 -19.22
C ARG A 268 -3.38 -20.44 -18.75
N GLU A 269 -3.12 -20.35 -17.45
CA GLU A 269 -2.48 -19.23 -16.78
C GLU A 269 -1.00 -19.11 -17.15
N GLY A 270 -0.37 -20.24 -17.45
CA GLY A 270 0.97 -20.30 -18.03
C GLY A 270 2.07 -20.38 -16.98
N GLY A 271 1.80 -20.99 -15.83
CA GLY A 271 2.80 -21.23 -14.82
C GLY A 271 3.84 -22.26 -15.26
N SER A 272 5.09 -22.07 -14.86
CA SER A 272 6.18 -23.00 -15.14
C SER A 272 7.23 -22.96 -14.03
N PRO A 273 8.03 -24.02 -13.84
CA PRO A 273 9.11 -24.02 -12.84
C PRO A 273 10.03 -22.80 -12.99
N VAL A 274 10.29 -22.11 -11.88
CA VAL A 274 11.22 -20.98 -11.83
C VAL A 274 12.46 -21.43 -11.04
N GLU A 275 13.60 -21.46 -11.70
CA GLU A 275 14.88 -21.80 -11.07
C GLU A 275 15.38 -20.59 -10.28
N LEU A 276 15.09 -20.55 -8.98
CA LEU A 276 15.62 -19.54 -8.05
C LEU A 276 16.71 -20.14 -7.17
N SER A 277 17.74 -19.34 -6.88
CA SER A 277 18.77 -19.71 -5.91
C SER A 277 19.28 -18.50 -5.12
N ILE A 278 19.56 -18.70 -3.84
CA ILE A 278 20.21 -17.69 -2.99
C ILE A 278 21.72 -17.78 -3.21
N LYS A 279 22.34 -16.69 -3.67
CA LYS A 279 23.80 -16.61 -3.89
C LYS A 279 24.54 -16.10 -2.66
N LYS A 280 23.93 -15.15 -1.95
CA LYS A 280 24.50 -14.50 -0.76
C LYS A 280 23.37 -14.20 0.22
N LEU A 281 23.58 -14.47 1.51
CA LEU A 281 22.66 -14.12 2.60
C LEU A 281 23.48 -13.74 3.84
N ASP A 282 23.29 -12.52 4.33
CA ASP A 282 23.95 -11.94 5.51
C ASP A 282 22.98 -11.03 6.28
N ILE A 283 23.45 -10.33 7.31
CA ILE A 283 22.60 -9.45 8.12
C ILE A 283 21.97 -8.31 7.32
N ASP A 284 22.65 -7.84 6.26
CA ASP A 284 22.20 -6.74 5.41
C ASP A 284 21.16 -7.18 4.37
N GLY A 285 20.89 -8.48 4.24
CA GLY A 285 19.84 -9.05 3.40
C GLY A 285 20.31 -10.23 2.56
N PHE A 286 19.86 -10.31 1.30
CA PHE A 286 20.29 -11.38 0.41
C PHE A 286 20.26 -11.02 -1.08
N VAL A 287 21.04 -11.77 -1.86
CA VAL A 287 21.08 -11.71 -3.32
C VAL A 287 20.61 -13.05 -3.89
N GLY A 288 19.56 -12.98 -4.69
CA GLY A 288 18.94 -14.10 -5.38
C GLY A 288 19.20 -14.05 -6.89
N ASP A 289 19.42 -15.23 -7.47
CA ASP A 289 19.58 -15.43 -8.91
C ASP A 289 18.32 -16.07 -9.47
N GLN A 290 17.79 -15.46 -10.54
CA GLN A 290 16.61 -15.91 -11.29
C GLN A 290 17.01 -16.33 -12.73
N GLY A 291 18.27 -16.76 -12.91
CA GLY A 291 18.80 -17.22 -14.19
C GLY A 291 18.64 -16.17 -15.29
N GLN A 292 17.96 -16.54 -16.39
CA GLN A 292 17.78 -15.66 -17.55
C GLN A 292 16.96 -14.39 -17.26
N PHE A 293 16.23 -14.32 -16.14
CA PHE A 293 15.40 -13.16 -15.79
C PHE A 293 16.15 -12.10 -14.97
N GLY A 294 17.33 -12.44 -14.44
CA GLY A 294 18.24 -11.50 -13.78
C GLY A 294 18.43 -11.76 -12.30
N VAL A 295 18.77 -10.70 -11.57
CA VAL A 295 19.15 -10.76 -10.16
C VAL A 295 18.14 -10.00 -9.32
N ASN A 296 17.71 -10.63 -8.23
CA ASN A 296 16.85 -10.03 -7.22
C ASN A 296 17.68 -9.75 -5.96
N LYS A 297 17.46 -8.62 -5.32
CA LYS A 297 18.14 -8.25 -4.08
C LYS A 297 17.11 -7.85 -3.05
N PHE A 298 17.25 -8.38 -1.84
CA PHE A 298 16.63 -7.83 -0.64
C PHE A 298 17.72 -7.11 0.15
N ILE A 299 17.54 -5.82 0.39
CA ILE A 299 18.40 -4.98 1.22
C ILE A 299 17.60 -4.61 2.46
N ALA A 300 18.02 -5.12 3.60
CA ALA A 300 17.34 -4.95 4.86
C ALA A 300 17.31 -3.47 5.30
N PRO A 301 16.24 -3.03 5.98
CA PRO A 301 15.05 -3.79 6.33
C PRO A 301 13.92 -3.71 5.28
N CYS A 302 14.05 -3.02 4.16
CA CYS A 302 12.83 -2.59 3.45
C CYS A 302 12.94 -2.48 1.94
N ILE A 303 14.03 -2.92 1.30
CA ILE A 303 14.19 -2.69 -0.13
C ILE A 303 14.26 -4.01 -0.87
N THR A 304 13.38 -4.18 -1.87
CA THR A 304 13.45 -5.27 -2.84
C THR A 304 13.74 -4.68 -4.22
N CYS A 305 14.79 -5.15 -4.87
CA CYS A 305 15.16 -4.75 -6.23
C CYS A 305 15.17 -5.94 -7.16
N ALA A 306 14.40 -5.88 -8.24
CA ALA A 306 14.48 -6.82 -9.36
C ALA A 306 15.00 -6.09 -10.59
N HIS A 307 16.13 -6.56 -11.13
CA HIS A 307 16.71 -6.01 -12.35
C HIS A 307 16.56 -7.00 -13.48
N SER A 308 15.99 -6.54 -14.60
CA SER A 308 15.98 -7.35 -15.81
C SER A 308 17.41 -7.55 -16.30
N SER A 309 17.80 -8.80 -16.55
CA SER A 309 18.95 -9.06 -17.41
C SER A 309 18.73 -8.35 -18.74
N PRO A 310 19.78 -7.79 -19.35
CA PRO A 310 19.61 -7.08 -20.59
C PRO A 310 18.97 -7.96 -21.67
N VAL A 311 17.93 -7.44 -22.31
CA VAL A 311 17.27 -8.11 -23.43
C VAL A 311 18.27 -8.18 -24.58
N ILE A 312 18.85 -9.36 -24.81
CA ILE A 312 19.47 -9.67 -26.10
C ILE A 312 18.32 -9.89 -27.07
N ASP A 313 18.11 -8.91 -27.94
CA ASP A 313 17.15 -9.00 -29.03
C ASP A 313 17.71 -10.02 -30.04
N HIS A 314 17.32 -11.29 -29.91
CA HIS A 314 17.48 -12.24 -31.01
C HIS A 314 16.41 -11.91 -32.04
N GLY A 315 16.69 -10.89 -32.84
CA GLY A 315 15.89 -10.56 -34.01
C GLY A 315 15.97 -11.71 -35.01
N ASP A 316 14.86 -12.42 -35.19
CA ASP A 316 14.58 -13.12 -36.43
C ASP A 316 14.41 -12.07 -37.53
N SER A 317 15.52 -11.64 -38.13
CA SER A 317 15.55 -10.91 -39.40
C SER A 317 16.97 -10.98 -39.96
N ALA A 318 17.19 -12.00 -40.79
CA ALA A 318 18.31 -12.03 -41.70
C ALA A 318 18.11 -10.96 -42.79
N ILE A 319 18.62 -9.74 -42.59
CA ILE A 319 19.05 -8.84 -43.69
C ILE A 319 20.29 -8.08 -43.22
N ALA A 320 21.33 -8.14 -44.06
CA ALA A 320 22.64 -7.55 -43.89
C ALA A 320 22.64 -6.01 -43.92
N ASP A 321 23.77 -5.47 -43.45
CA ASP A 321 24.31 -4.11 -43.62
C ASP A 321 23.67 -2.94 -42.88
N ALA A 322 24.39 -2.47 -41.85
CA ALA A 322 25.00 -1.14 -41.79
C ALA A 322 25.33 -0.81 -40.32
N GLU A 323 26.53 -0.29 -40.11
CA GLU A 323 27.08 0.24 -38.86
C GLU A 323 26.03 0.96 -38.00
N LYS A 324 25.47 0.26 -37.00
CA LYS A 324 24.68 0.88 -35.94
C LYS A 324 25.55 1.03 -34.71
N GLN A 325 25.69 2.28 -34.28
CA GLN A 325 26.12 2.68 -32.95
C GLN A 325 25.65 1.69 -31.86
N PRO A 326 26.45 1.45 -30.81
CA PRO A 326 26.09 0.50 -29.77
C PRO A 326 24.71 0.87 -29.23
N SER A 327 23.72 0.04 -29.51
CA SER A 327 22.33 0.33 -29.14
C SER A 327 22.27 0.44 -27.63
N MET A 328 21.85 1.60 -27.11
CA MET A 328 21.60 1.75 -25.68
C MET A 328 20.64 0.65 -25.24
N GLN A 329 21.16 -0.23 -24.40
CA GLN A 329 20.47 -1.42 -23.94
C GLN A 329 19.23 -1.00 -23.14
N ARG A 330 18.05 -1.46 -23.56
CA ARG A 330 16.79 -1.17 -22.87
C ARG A 330 16.80 -1.86 -21.50
N ARG A 331 16.63 -1.08 -20.45
CA ARG A 331 16.64 -1.54 -19.05
C ARG A 331 15.41 -1.03 -18.33
N ALA A 332 14.79 -1.94 -17.58
CA ALA A 332 13.75 -1.66 -16.60
C ALA A 332 14.13 -2.33 -15.28
N GLY A 333 13.89 -1.64 -14.18
CA GLY A 333 13.98 -2.19 -12.84
C GLY A 333 12.63 -2.14 -12.13
N LEU A 334 12.47 -2.98 -11.12
CA LEU A 334 11.43 -2.86 -10.11
C LEU A 334 12.11 -2.65 -8.77
N ILE A 335 11.91 -1.47 -8.19
CA ILE A 335 12.42 -1.14 -6.86
C ILE A 335 11.21 -0.91 -5.97
N PHE A 336 11.11 -1.72 -4.93
CA PHE A 336 10.05 -1.66 -3.94
C PHE A 336 10.63 -1.33 -2.59
N PHE A 337 10.04 -0.34 -1.92
CA PHE A 337 10.27 -0.07 -0.52
C PHE A 337 9.07 -0.60 0.26
N SER A 338 9.32 -1.64 1.04
CA SER A 338 8.38 -2.40 1.86
C SER A 338 8.45 -1.91 3.30
N ILE A 339 7.51 -1.06 3.71
CA ILE A 339 7.57 -0.37 5.00
C ILE A 339 6.58 -1.01 5.99
N PRO A 340 7.04 -1.48 7.16
CA PRO A 340 6.14 -1.90 8.23
C PRO A 340 5.39 -0.69 8.81
N ILE A 341 4.05 -0.71 8.81
CA ILE A 341 3.23 0.34 9.43
C ILE A 341 2.85 -0.06 10.85
N SER A 342 2.20 -1.21 10.99
CA SER A 342 1.73 -1.85 12.22
C SER A 342 1.46 -3.33 11.91
N PRO A 343 1.22 -4.20 12.90
CA PRO A 343 0.80 -5.57 12.61
C PRO A 343 -0.39 -5.60 11.63
N GLY A 344 -0.32 -6.47 10.61
CA GLY A 344 -1.33 -6.57 9.56
C GLY A 344 -1.43 -5.40 8.61
N ASN A 345 -0.49 -4.45 8.63
CA ASN A 345 -0.51 -3.30 7.74
C ASN A 345 0.89 -2.92 7.30
N SER A 346 1.03 -2.62 6.02
CA SER A 346 2.29 -2.22 5.42
C SER A 346 2.09 -1.10 4.41
N ARG A 347 3.16 -0.40 4.06
CA ARG A 347 3.18 0.56 2.96
C ARG A 347 4.13 0.05 1.90
N LEU A 348 3.69 0.12 0.66
CA LEU A 348 4.55 -0.04 -0.50
C LEU A 348 4.85 1.34 -1.08
N ILE A 349 6.12 1.64 -1.33
CA ILE A 349 6.52 2.66 -2.29
C ILE A 349 7.19 1.92 -3.44
N TRP A 350 6.68 2.10 -4.65
CA TRP A 350 7.30 1.53 -5.84
C TRP A 350 8.00 2.62 -6.63
N VAL A 351 9.16 2.27 -7.20
CA VAL A 351 9.85 3.05 -8.20
C VAL A 351 10.24 2.13 -9.34
N ILE A 352 9.71 2.41 -10.53
CA ILE A 352 10.02 1.65 -11.74
C ILE A 352 10.94 2.54 -12.60
N PRO A 353 12.27 2.39 -12.49
CA PRO A 353 13.20 3.06 -13.39
C PRO A 353 13.15 2.43 -14.78
N ILE A 354 12.94 3.24 -15.81
CA ILE A 354 13.03 2.82 -17.22
C ILE A 354 13.88 3.81 -18.04
N ASN A 355 14.77 3.30 -18.88
CA ASN A 355 15.63 4.13 -19.76
C ASN A 355 15.16 4.16 -21.23
N PHE A 356 14.00 3.57 -21.52
CA PHE A 356 13.40 3.50 -22.85
C PHE A 356 11.98 4.05 -22.83
N ARG A 357 11.46 4.42 -24.02
CA ARG A 357 10.13 5.08 -24.14
C ARG A 357 9.99 6.32 -23.25
N VAL A 358 11.10 7.01 -23.00
CA VAL A 358 11.17 8.19 -22.12
C VAL A 358 10.18 9.28 -22.54
N TRP A 359 10.03 9.51 -23.85
CA TRP A 359 9.11 10.52 -24.38
C TRP A 359 7.63 10.23 -24.07
N ILE A 360 7.21 8.95 -24.08
CA ILE A 360 5.82 8.56 -23.80
C ILE A 360 5.46 8.96 -22.37
N ASN A 361 6.33 8.72 -21.41
CA ASN A 361 6.09 9.03 -20.02
C ASN A 361 6.15 10.53 -19.70
N LYS A 362 6.74 11.36 -20.58
CA LYS A 362 6.63 12.82 -20.45
C LYS A 362 5.24 13.33 -20.82
N VAL A 363 4.46 12.58 -21.60
CA VAL A 363 3.13 12.97 -22.08
C VAL A 363 2.02 12.26 -21.31
N VAL A 364 2.24 11.02 -20.89
CA VAL A 364 1.26 10.23 -20.12
C VAL A 364 1.19 10.76 -18.68
N PRO A 365 0.02 11.22 -18.21
CA PRO A 365 -0.16 11.65 -16.82
C PRO A 365 0.18 10.53 -15.82
N ARG A 366 0.85 10.87 -14.72
CA ARG A 366 1.31 9.92 -13.70
C ARG A 366 0.19 9.00 -13.17
N PHE A 367 -1.02 9.53 -12.95
CA PHE A 367 -2.15 8.74 -12.47
C PHE A 367 -2.53 7.57 -13.39
N ILE A 368 -2.27 7.64 -14.70
CA ILE A 368 -2.56 6.55 -15.64
C ILE A 368 -1.64 5.36 -15.38
N ASN A 369 -0.34 5.61 -15.16
CA ASN A 369 0.61 4.57 -14.79
C ASN A 369 0.23 3.95 -13.44
N HIS A 370 -0.26 4.77 -12.49
CA HIS A 370 -0.73 4.28 -11.20
C HIS A 370 -1.94 3.37 -11.31
N TRP A 371 -2.87 3.58 -12.25
CA TRP A 371 -3.98 2.65 -12.45
C TRP A 371 -3.52 1.24 -12.84
N ALA A 372 -2.50 1.13 -13.69
CA ALA A 372 -1.95 -0.16 -14.08
C ALA A 372 -1.33 -0.89 -12.88
N VAL A 373 -0.48 -0.19 -12.11
CA VAL A 373 0.16 -0.76 -10.92
C VAL A 373 -0.87 -1.12 -9.85
N ASN A 374 -1.84 -0.24 -9.58
CA ASN A 374 -2.85 -0.51 -8.57
C ASN A 374 -3.73 -1.72 -8.92
N LYS A 375 -4.05 -1.96 -10.20
CA LYS A 375 -4.77 -3.17 -10.62
C LYS A 375 -4.01 -4.46 -10.31
N VAL A 376 -2.69 -4.43 -10.45
CA VAL A 376 -1.81 -5.55 -10.06
C VAL A 376 -1.90 -5.74 -8.54
N LEU A 377 -1.74 -4.66 -7.76
CA LEU A 377 -1.88 -4.76 -6.29
C LEU A 377 -3.26 -5.24 -5.84
N ASP A 378 -4.34 -4.84 -6.54
CA ASP A 378 -5.70 -5.26 -6.22
C ASP A 378 -5.93 -6.76 -6.44
N SER A 379 -5.20 -7.41 -7.35
CA SER A 379 -5.32 -8.86 -7.52
C SER A 379 -4.73 -9.64 -6.35
N ASP A 380 -3.74 -9.10 -5.65
CA ASP A 380 -3.14 -9.80 -4.50
C ASP A 380 -3.85 -9.46 -3.19
N LEU A 381 -4.36 -8.23 -3.07
CA LEU A 381 -4.68 -7.61 -1.79
C LEU A 381 -5.58 -8.44 -0.89
N TYR A 382 -6.71 -8.92 -1.43
CA TYR A 382 -7.66 -9.71 -0.64
C TYR A 382 -7.09 -11.09 -0.28
N LEU A 383 -6.35 -11.72 -1.19
CA LEU A 383 -5.71 -13.01 -0.98
C LEU A 383 -4.68 -12.93 0.16
N LEU A 384 -3.74 -11.99 0.06
CA LEU A 384 -2.65 -11.82 1.03
C LEU A 384 -3.15 -11.41 2.42
N HIS A 385 -4.21 -10.59 2.48
CA HIS A 385 -4.88 -10.26 3.74
C HIS A 385 -5.40 -11.50 4.48
N LEU A 386 -6.01 -12.44 3.75
CA LEU A 386 -6.53 -13.68 4.34
C LEU A 386 -5.41 -14.69 4.62
N GLU A 387 -4.40 -14.75 3.77
CA GLU A 387 -3.23 -15.61 3.95
C GLU A 387 -2.51 -15.30 5.26
N GLU A 388 -2.22 -14.03 5.54
CA GLU A 388 -1.55 -13.60 6.78
C GLU A 388 -2.28 -14.12 8.04
N ARG A 389 -3.61 -14.04 8.05
CA ARG A 389 -4.44 -14.51 9.17
C ARG A 389 -4.34 -16.02 9.36
N LYS A 390 -4.38 -16.77 8.26
CA LYS A 390 -4.23 -18.23 8.29
C LYS A 390 -2.83 -18.65 8.75
N ILE A 391 -1.78 -17.91 8.36
CA ILE A 391 -0.43 -18.15 8.85
C ILE A 391 -0.37 -17.93 10.36
N MET A 392 -1.00 -16.87 10.87
CA MET A 392 -1.02 -16.59 12.31
C MET A 392 -1.83 -17.61 13.12
N GLU A 393 -2.94 -18.13 12.58
CA GLU A 393 -3.75 -19.18 13.23
C GLU A 393 -2.98 -20.50 13.38
N ASN A 394 -2.04 -20.82 12.48
CA ASN A 394 -1.29 -22.07 12.46
C ASN A 394 0.07 -21.99 13.19
N GLU A 395 0.18 -21.15 14.23
CA GLU A 395 1.38 -20.86 15.04
C GLU A 395 2.56 -20.25 14.25
N SER A 396 2.67 -18.91 14.30
CA SER A 396 3.67 -18.11 13.57
C SER A 396 5.15 -18.45 13.84
N SER A 397 5.45 -19.14 14.95
CA SER A 397 6.83 -19.46 15.36
C SER A 397 7.50 -20.50 14.47
N ASN A 398 6.74 -21.35 13.79
CA ASN A 398 7.26 -22.29 12.81
C ASN A 398 6.44 -22.25 11.52
N TRP A 399 6.72 -21.24 10.69
CA TRP A 399 6.03 -21.01 9.41
C TRP A 399 6.06 -22.22 8.47
N GLN A 400 7.03 -23.13 8.59
CA GLN A 400 7.13 -24.36 7.77
C GLN A 400 6.08 -25.41 8.16
N LYS A 401 5.49 -25.31 9.35
CA LYS A 401 4.30 -26.10 9.72
C LYS A 401 3.04 -25.55 9.06
N ALA A 402 2.96 -24.22 8.93
CA ALA A 402 1.81 -23.55 8.32
C ALA A 402 1.86 -23.60 6.78
N CYS A 403 3.06 -23.53 6.18
CA CYS A 403 3.27 -23.40 4.75
C CYS A 403 4.21 -24.50 4.24
N PHE A 404 3.80 -25.16 3.15
CA PHE A 404 4.62 -26.13 2.44
C PHE A 404 5.22 -25.52 1.18
N VAL A 405 6.54 -25.36 1.15
CA VAL A 405 7.31 -24.69 0.08
C VAL A 405 8.39 -25.61 -0.51
N PRO A 406 7.99 -26.63 -1.29
CA PRO A 406 8.88 -27.74 -1.63
C PRO A 406 9.78 -27.48 -2.85
N THR A 407 9.57 -26.39 -3.60
CA THR A 407 10.15 -26.21 -4.92
C THR A 407 11.27 -25.16 -4.92
N LYS A 408 12.09 -25.18 -5.97
CA LYS A 408 13.06 -24.09 -6.19
C LYS A 408 12.40 -22.75 -6.46
N SER A 409 11.15 -22.72 -6.92
CA SER A 409 10.39 -21.47 -7.09
C SER A 409 10.19 -20.74 -5.76
N ASP A 410 10.31 -21.45 -4.63
CA ASP A 410 10.11 -20.90 -3.29
C ASP A 410 11.41 -20.37 -2.64
N ALA A 411 12.56 -20.46 -3.34
CA ALA A 411 13.87 -20.23 -2.71
C ALA A 411 14.04 -18.82 -2.12
N PHE A 412 13.42 -17.80 -2.70
CA PHE A 412 13.48 -16.43 -2.18
C PHE A 412 12.61 -16.24 -0.94
N VAL A 413 11.43 -16.84 -0.89
CA VAL A 413 10.57 -16.89 0.31
C VAL A 413 11.30 -17.58 1.45
N VAL A 414 11.88 -18.76 1.18
CA VAL A 414 12.71 -19.50 2.14
C VAL A 414 13.92 -18.66 2.59
N GLY A 415 14.59 -17.99 1.65
CA GLY A 415 15.73 -17.11 1.94
C GLY A 415 15.36 -15.95 2.87
N PHE A 416 14.25 -15.28 2.61
CA PHE A 416 13.74 -14.19 3.44
C PHE A 416 13.37 -14.68 4.84
N ARG A 417 12.64 -15.79 4.97
CA ARG A 417 12.28 -16.36 6.28
C ARG A 417 13.51 -16.82 7.07
N LYS A 418 14.51 -17.40 6.40
CA LYS A 418 15.82 -17.74 7.02
C LYS A 418 16.52 -16.49 7.54
N TRP A 419 16.56 -15.41 6.75
CA TRP A 419 17.13 -14.12 7.17
C TRP A 419 16.39 -13.56 8.39
N LEU A 420 15.06 -13.52 8.33
CA LEU A 420 14.20 -12.97 9.37
C LEU A 420 14.37 -13.71 10.70
N HIS A 421 14.41 -15.06 10.66
CA HIS A 421 14.64 -15.88 11.84
C HIS A 421 16.06 -15.73 12.39
N LYS A 422 17.07 -15.81 11.52
CA LYS A 422 18.49 -15.82 11.92
C LYS A 422 18.95 -14.49 12.51
N TYR A 423 18.57 -13.37 11.89
CA TYR A 423 19.11 -12.06 12.26
C TYR A 423 18.09 -11.17 12.98
N ALA A 424 16.81 -11.22 12.59
CA ALA A 424 15.81 -10.23 13.00
C ALA A 424 14.79 -10.71 14.05
N GLY A 425 15.00 -11.89 14.63
CA GLY A 425 14.14 -12.43 15.70
C GLY A 425 12.80 -13.00 15.21
N GLY A 426 12.67 -13.29 13.91
CA GLY A 426 11.51 -13.97 13.31
C GLY A 426 10.33 -13.06 12.93
N GLN A 427 10.34 -11.79 13.32
CA GLN A 427 9.29 -10.81 13.03
C GLN A 427 9.82 -9.37 13.18
N VAL A 428 9.05 -8.39 12.71
CA VAL A 428 9.31 -6.97 13.03
C VAL A 428 9.30 -6.74 14.54
N ASP A 429 10.31 -6.04 15.07
CA ASP A 429 10.34 -5.60 16.47
C ASP A 429 9.46 -4.37 16.71
N TRP A 430 8.27 -4.60 17.25
CA TRP A 430 7.32 -3.55 17.61
C TRP A 430 7.59 -2.88 18.97
N ARG A 431 8.66 -3.24 19.70
CA ARG A 431 9.01 -2.75 21.05
C ARG A 431 7.85 -2.81 22.07
N GLY A 432 7.01 -3.85 21.97
CA GLY A 432 5.85 -4.04 22.85
C GLY A 432 4.69 -3.05 22.61
N ASN A 433 4.75 -2.19 21.59
CA ASN A 433 3.67 -1.24 21.26
C ASN A 433 2.41 -1.92 20.70
N HIS A 434 2.47 -3.23 20.42
CA HIS A 434 1.36 -3.99 19.86
C HIS A 434 1.27 -5.36 20.53
N GLY A 435 0.05 -5.79 20.88
CA GLY A 435 -0.22 -7.08 21.54
C GLY A 435 -0.18 -8.30 20.61
N GLY A 436 0.46 -8.21 19.44
CA GLY A 436 0.60 -9.30 18.47
C GLY A 436 -0.66 -9.69 17.68
N ALA A 437 -1.84 -9.19 18.04
CA ALA A 437 -3.08 -9.47 17.31
C ALA A 437 -3.23 -8.61 16.03
N LEU A 438 -3.76 -9.21 14.97
CA LEU A 438 -4.15 -8.48 13.76
C LEU A 438 -5.46 -7.73 13.94
N PRO A 439 -5.67 -6.61 13.23
CA PRO A 439 -6.97 -5.96 13.19
C PRO A 439 -8.02 -6.88 12.55
N PRO A 440 -9.31 -6.74 12.96
CA PRO A 440 -10.40 -7.51 12.37
C PRO A 440 -10.50 -7.23 10.87
N THR A 441 -10.91 -8.23 10.10
CA THR A 441 -11.12 -8.09 8.65
C THR A 441 -12.34 -7.20 8.39
N PRO A 442 -12.19 -6.04 7.74
CA PRO A 442 -13.32 -5.23 7.32
C PRO A 442 -14.07 -5.87 6.14
N PRO A 443 -15.26 -5.37 5.77
CA PRO A 443 -15.94 -5.77 4.54
C PRO A 443 -15.02 -5.63 3.32
N ARG A 444 -15.15 -6.54 2.34
CA ARG A 444 -14.29 -6.62 1.14
C ARG A 444 -14.21 -5.29 0.37
N GLU A 445 -15.32 -4.55 0.28
CA GLU A 445 -15.35 -3.24 -0.37
C GLU A 445 -14.46 -2.21 0.33
N GLN A 446 -14.50 -2.17 1.66
CA GLN A 446 -13.65 -1.28 2.45
C GLN A 446 -12.17 -1.70 2.38
N LEU A 447 -11.90 -3.01 2.38
CA LEU A 447 -10.54 -3.53 2.26
C LEU A 447 -9.89 -3.14 0.92
N LEU A 448 -10.66 -3.21 -0.17
CA LEU A 448 -10.21 -2.91 -1.53
C LEU A 448 -10.37 -1.43 -1.90
N ASP A 449 -10.74 -0.56 -0.95
CA ASP A 449 -10.90 0.87 -1.22
C ASP A 449 -9.54 1.55 -1.49
N ARG A 450 -9.31 1.84 -2.76
CA ARG A 450 -8.14 2.53 -3.29
C ARG A 450 -8.11 3.99 -2.88
N TYR A 451 -9.25 4.60 -2.56
CA TYR A 451 -9.30 6.03 -2.29
C TYR A 451 -8.46 6.37 -1.05
N TRP A 452 -8.70 5.63 0.04
CA TRP A 452 -7.98 5.82 1.31
C TRP A 452 -6.58 5.22 1.30
N SER A 453 -6.40 4.07 0.66
CA SER A 453 -5.08 3.41 0.60
C SER A 453 -4.08 4.12 -0.33
N HIS A 454 -4.55 4.85 -1.35
CA HIS A 454 -3.69 5.47 -2.36
C HIS A 454 -4.13 6.86 -2.82
N VAL A 455 -5.36 7.04 -3.33
CA VAL A 455 -5.75 8.23 -4.10
C VAL A 455 -5.60 9.51 -3.29
N VAL A 456 -6.09 9.55 -2.04
CA VAL A 456 -6.01 10.74 -1.19
C VAL A 456 -4.56 11.13 -0.86
N ASN A 457 -3.66 10.15 -0.88
CA ASN A 457 -2.24 10.26 -0.57
C ASN A 457 -1.36 10.53 -1.81
N CYS A 458 -1.89 10.42 -3.02
CA CYS A 458 -1.15 10.65 -4.27
C CYS A 458 -1.58 11.96 -4.93
N SER A 459 -0.67 12.91 -5.11
CA SER A 459 -1.01 14.25 -5.63
C SER A 459 -1.62 14.20 -7.03
N SER A 460 -1.12 13.32 -7.90
CA SER A 460 -1.62 13.15 -9.27
C SER A 460 -2.97 12.46 -9.31
N CYS A 461 -3.15 11.35 -8.58
CA CYS A 461 -4.42 10.63 -8.54
C CYS A 461 -5.52 11.44 -7.87
N ASN A 462 -5.22 12.14 -6.77
CA ASN A 462 -6.18 13.02 -6.10
C ASN A 462 -6.64 14.16 -7.01
N SER A 463 -5.70 14.78 -7.75
CA SER A 463 -6.03 15.85 -8.70
C SER A 463 -6.89 15.34 -9.85
N ALA A 464 -6.58 14.16 -10.40
CA ALA A 464 -7.38 13.52 -11.43
C ALA A 464 -8.78 13.16 -10.92
N TYR A 465 -8.88 12.57 -9.73
CA TYR A 465 -10.15 12.26 -9.08
C TYR A 465 -11.03 13.51 -8.96
N LYS A 466 -10.49 14.59 -8.37
CA LYS A 466 -11.22 15.87 -8.23
C LYS A 466 -11.64 16.46 -9.57
N GLY A 467 -10.76 16.42 -10.57
CA GLY A 467 -11.06 16.91 -11.92
C GLY A 467 -12.19 16.13 -12.59
N PHE A 468 -12.15 14.80 -12.51
CA PHE A 468 -13.21 13.95 -13.05
C PHE A 468 -14.53 14.11 -12.29
N SER A 469 -14.50 14.20 -10.96
CA SER A 469 -15.70 14.45 -10.14
C SER A 469 -16.32 15.82 -10.46
N ALA A 470 -15.51 16.86 -10.65
CA ALA A 470 -16.02 18.17 -11.07
C ALA A 470 -16.66 18.11 -12.47
N LEU A 471 -16.00 17.43 -13.43
CA LEU A 471 -16.55 17.25 -14.78
C LEU A 471 -17.87 16.45 -14.77
N GLU A 472 -17.96 15.43 -13.92
CA GLU A 472 -19.18 14.63 -13.75
C GLU A 472 -20.37 15.49 -13.30
N VAL A 473 -20.16 16.36 -12.31
CA VAL A 473 -21.16 17.32 -11.84
C VAL A 473 -21.51 18.35 -12.92
N ILE A 474 -20.51 18.90 -13.63
CA ILE A 474 -20.73 19.85 -14.73
C ILE A 474 -21.60 19.24 -15.83
N LEU A 475 -21.35 17.98 -16.20
CA LEU A 475 -22.15 17.27 -17.21
C LEU A 475 -23.61 17.08 -16.75
N GLN A 476 -23.86 16.84 -15.46
CA GLN A 476 -25.23 16.80 -14.92
C GLN A 476 -25.93 18.15 -15.04
N PHE A 477 -25.27 19.24 -14.65
CA PHE A 477 -25.82 20.60 -14.80
C PHE A 477 -26.05 20.98 -16.27
N ALA A 478 -25.11 20.63 -17.16
CA ALA A 478 -25.26 20.86 -18.59
C ALA A 478 -26.49 20.12 -19.14
N SER A 479 -26.73 18.88 -18.69
CA SER A 479 -27.93 18.12 -19.06
C SER A 479 -29.23 18.85 -18.65
N LEU A 480 -29.31 19.31 -17.40
CA LEU A 480 -30.46 20.08 -16.91
C LEU A 480 -30.63 21.42 -17.65
N ALA A 481 -29.53 22.12 -17.94
CA ALA A 481 -29.56 23.36 -18.71
C ALA A 481 -30.09 23.13 -20.13
N PHE A 482 -29.63 22.07 -20.81
CA PHE A 482 -30.12 21.72 -22.14
C PHE A 482 -31.62 21.36 -22.15
N ILE A 483 -32.12 20.68 -21.11
CA ILE A 483 -33.56 20.42 -20.93
C ILE A 483 -34.33 21.74 -20.74
N GLY A 484 -33.83 22.63 -19.88
CA GLY A 484 -34.43 23.94 -19.66
C GLY A 484 -34.53 24.77 -20.94
N ILE A 485 -33.45 24.82 -21.73
CA ILE A 485 -33.43 25.52 -23.02
C ILE A 485 -34.38 24.85 -24.03
N ALA A 486 -34.44 23.51 -24.06
CA ALA A 486 -35.37 22.78 -24.92
C ALA A 486 -36.84 23.12 -24.59
N GLY A 487 -37.18 23.30 -23.31
CA GLY A 487 -38.51 23.73 -22.87
C GLY A 487 -38.83 25.19 -23.19
N ALA A 488 -37.81 26.07 -23.19
CA ALA A 488 -37.97 27.49 -23.44
C ALA A 488 -37.95 27.86 -24.94
N THR A 489 -37.39 27.01 -25.80
CA THR A 489 -37.20 27.31 -27.24
C THR A 489 -38.06 26.42 -28.14
N LYS A 490 -38.73 27.02 -29.13
CA LYS A 490 -39.48 26.30 -30.17
C LYS A 490 -38.59 25.79 -31.32
N HIS A 491 -37.32 26.22 -31.38
CA HIS A 491 -36.36 25.83 -32.40
C HIS A 491 -35.30 24.88 -31.82
N LYS A 492 -34.90 23.88 -32.61
CA LYS A 492 -33.84 22.90 -32.26
C LYS A 492 -34.08 22.10 -30.96
N THR A 493 -35.33 22.00 -30.50
CA THR A 493 -35.72 21.24 -29.29
C THR A 493 -35.16 19.82 -29.30
N LYS A 494 -35.26 19.10 -30.43
CA LYS A 494 -34.73 17.73 -30.57
C LYS A 494 -33.21 17.67 -30.35
N THR A 495 -32.46 18.64 -30.87
CA THR A 495 -31.01 18.73 -30.69
C THR A 495 -30.65 19.00 -29.23
N MET A 496 -31.36 19.92 -28.57
CA MET A 496 -31.11 20.22 -27.16
C MET A 496 -31.43 19.04 -26.25
N VAL A 497 -32.53 18.32 -26.50
CA VAL A 497 -32.85 17.07 -25.79
C VAL A 497 -31.76 16.01 -26.03
N ALA A 498 -31.27 15.84 -27.26
CA ALA A 498 -30.20 14.90 -27.56
C ALA A 498 -28.90 15.25 -26.79
N MET A 499 -28.51 16.52 -26.76
CA MET A 499 -27.36 16.98 -25.98
C MET A 499 -27.54 16.71 -24.49
N ALA A 500 -28.74 16.94 -23.94
CA ALA A 500 -29.02 16.63 -22.54
C ALA A 500 -28.85 15.15 -22.21
N VAL A 501 -29.34 14.27 -23.10
CA VAL A 501 -29.21 12.82 -22.95
C VAL A 501 -27.74 12.40 -23.03
N VAL A 502 -26.96 12.94 -23.98
CA VAL A 502 -25.53 12.65 -24.10
C VAL A 502 -24.78 13.10 -22.84
N CYS A 503 -25.02 14.33 -22.36
CA CYS A 503 -24.38 14.83 -21.13
C CYS A 503 -24.69 13.94 -19.92
N PHE A 504 -25.95 13.50 -19.76
CA PHE A 504 -26.33 12.60 -18.67
C PHE A 504 -25.70 11.21 -18.82
N ALA A 505 -25.68 10.64 -20.03
CA ALA A 505 -25.04 9.35 -20.28
C ALA A 505 -23.53 9.41 -20.00
N CYS A 506 -22.87 10.48 -20.45
CA CYS A 506 -21.46 10.73 -20.16
C CYS A 506 -21.20 10.91 -18.66
N SER A 507 -22.08 11.59 -17.92
CA SER A 507 -21.92 11.74 -16.47
C SER A 507 -22.05 10.40 -15.74
N LYS A 508 -22.99 9.54 -16.15
CA LYS A 508 -23.15 8.19 -15.58
C LYS A 508 -21.97 7.28 -15.91
N TRP A 509 -21.48 7.32 -17.14
CA TRP A 509 -20.26 6.61 -17.51
C TRP A 509 -19.07 7.11 -16.68
N LEU A 510 -18.92 8.42 -16.51
CA LEU A 510 -17.82 9.02 -15.76
C LEU A 510 -17.90 8.68 -14.27
N ASN A 511 -19.10 8.63 -13.68
CA ASN A 511 -19.31 8.19 -12.30
C ASN A 511 -18.83 6.74 -12.09
N GLN A 512 -19.23 5.81 -12.99
CA GLN A 512 -18.75 4.42 -12.94
C GLN A 512 -17.24 4.32 -13.17
N PHE A 513 -16.71 5.11 -14.09
CA PHE A 513 -15.28 5.19 -14.36
C PHE A 513 -14.50 5.66 -13.13
N ILE A 514 -14.98 6.70 -12.44
CA ILE A 514 -14.39 7.21 -11.21
C ILE A 514 -14.40 6.14 -10.14
N TYR A 515 -15.55 5.51 -9.89
CA TYR A 515 -15.68 4.48 -8.86
C TYR A 515 -14.71 3.31 -9.12
N LYS A 516 -14.67 2.79 -10.36
CA LYS A 516 -13.79 1.67 -10.73
C LYS A 516 -12.29 2.00 -10.61
N ASN A 517 -11.88 3.20 -11.04
CA ASN A 517 -10.46 3.55 -11.13
C ASN A 517 -9.90 4.32 -9.91
N PHE A 518 -10.76 4.80 -9.00
CA PHE A 518 -10.31 5.54 -7.81
C PHE A 518 -10.84 5.00 -6.47
N HIS A 519 -11.90 4.19 -6.45
CA HIS A 519 -12.47 3.62 -5.23
C HIS A 519 -12.28 2.12 -5.20
N PHE A 520 -13.05 1.38 -5.99
CA PHE A 520 -13.14 -0.07 -5.84
C PHE A 520 -13.05 -0.78 -7.19
N HIS A 521 -12.22 -1.81 -7.25
CA HIS A 521 -12.17 -2.75 -8.37
C HIS A 521 -11.98 -4.15 -7.83
N ASP A 522 -13.04 -4.96 -7.88
CA ASP A 522 -12.92 -6.35 -7.48
C ASP A 522 -12.17 -7.16 -8.53
N TYR A 523 -11.16 -7.89 -8.08
CA TYR A 523 -10.46 -8.86 -8.89
C TYR A 523 -10.84 -10.27 -8.45
N ASP A 524 -11.90 -10.78 -9.06
CA ASP A 524 -12.32 -12.16 -8.85
C ASP A 524 -11.56 -13.09 -9.81
N HIS A 525 -10.63 -13.86 -9.26
CA HIS A 525 -9.81 -14.82 -10.00
C HIS A 525 -10.64 -15.87 -10.73
N ALA A 526 -11.81 -16.26 -10.20
CA ALA A 526 -12.63 -17.31 -10.79
C ALA A 526 -13.27 -16.90 -12.13
N PHE A 527 -13.41 -15.59 -12.39
CA PHE A 527 -14.04 -15.05 -13.60
C PHE A 527 -13.05 -14.42 -14.58
N ARG A 528 -11.75 -14.63 -14.39
CA ARG A 528 -10.67 -14.22 -15.31
C ARG A 528 -10.32 -15.40 -16.22
#